data_AF-A0A1J6J2H5-F1
#
_entry.id   AF-A0A1J6J2H5-F1
#
_cell.length_a   1.000
_cell.length_b   1.000
_cell.length_c   1.000
_cell.angle_alpha   90.00
_cell.angle_beta   90.00
_cell.angle_gamma   90.00
#
_symmetry.space_group_name_H-M   'P 1'
#
loop_
_entity.id
_entity.type
_entity.pdbx_description
1 polymer ?
#
loop_
_entity_poly.entity_id
_entity_poly.type
_entity_poly.pdbx_seq_one_letter_code
_entity_poly.pdbx_strand_id
1 'polypeptide(L)'
;IKFGIQVPLDCVFCASTMETFDHLYFGCPNTSILWDRILRWLGVTRKIGSWQDELVWISSIAKRKNGKAGITTAAFAMVVYCIWRERNSIIFNKGIYMVDEICKEIAIHMHIQG
;
A
#
# COMPACT_ATOMS: atom_id res chain seq x y z
N ILE A 1 -7.04 29.20 16.79
CA ILE A 1 -6.87 27.85 17.38
C ILE A 1 -6.05 27.02 16.39
N LYS A 2 -4.77 26.77 16.66
CA LYS A 2 -3.97 25.81 15.90
C LYS A 2 -4.12 24.46 16.61
N PHE A 3 -4.82 23.52 16.00
CA PHE A 3 -4.80 22.13 16.46
C PHE A 3 -3.38 21.59 16.20
N GLY A 4 -2.52 21.67 17.22
CA GLY A 4 -1.15 21.19 17.14
C GLY A 4 -1.09 19.68 17.23
N ILE A 5 -1.62 18.97 16.23
CA ILE A 5 -1.40 17.52 16.08
C ILE A 5 0.09 17.36 15.80
N GLN A 6 0.84 16.88 16.79
CA GLN A 6 2.23 16.51 16.62
C GLN A 6 2.27 15.18 15.86
N VAL A 7 2.51 15.24 14.56
CA VAL A 7 2.73 14.04 13.73
C VAL A 7 4.24 13.78 13.71
N PRO A 8 4.68 12.53 13.91
CA PRO A 8 6.08 12.16 13.70
C PRO A 8 6.57 12.61 12.32
N LEU A 9 7.77 13.18 12.26
CA LEU A 9 8.40 13.52 10.98
C LEU A 9 8.90 12.26 10.27
N ASP A 10 9.30 11.25 11.03
CA ASP A 10 9.73 9.96 10.50
C ASP A 10 8.53 9.08 10.14
N CYS A 11 8.71 8.28 9.09
CA CYS A 11 7.75 7.29 8.63
C CYS A 11 7.40 6.32 9.75
N VAL A 12 6.11 6.24 10.07
CA VAL A 12 5.59 5.43 11.17
C VAL A 12 5.80 3.92 10.98
N PHE A 13 6.08 3.49 9.74
CA PHE A 13 6.31 2.09 9.43
C PHE A 13 7.75 1.66 9.63
N CYS A 14 8.75 2.47 9.26
CA CYS A 14 10.17 2.09 9.35
C CYS A 14 10.96 2.82 10.42
N ALA A 15 10.44 3.93 10.95
CA ALA A 15 11.09 4.80 11.95
C ALA A 15 12.53 5.22 11.58
N SER A 16 12.88 5.22 10.30
CA SER A 16 14.27 5.36 9.82
C SER A 16 14.45 6.46 8.78
N THR A 17 13.36 6.97 8.20
CA THR A 17 13.40 7.97 7.12
C THR A 17 12.20 8.88 7.27
N MET A 18 12.39 10.17 6.97
CA MET A 18 11.32 11.16 6.95
C MET A 18 10.17 10.69 6.06
N GLU A 19 8.94 10.79 6.57
CA GLU A 19 7.75 10.45 5.81
C GLU A 19 7.55 11.45 4.67
N THR A 20 7.68 10.95 3.45
CA THR A 20 7.21 11.63 2.24
C THR A 20 6.14 10.79 1.59
N PHE A 21 5.36 11.37 0.68
CA PHE A 21 4.34 10.62 -0.05
C PHE A 21 4.94 9.42 -0.81
N ASP A 22 6.08 9.61 -1.48
CA ASP A 22 6.77 8.54 -2.21
C ASP A 22 7.31 7.46 -1.28
N HIS A 23 7.92 7.87 -0.15
CA HIS A 23 8.38 6.93 0.87
C HIS A 23 7.22 6.15 1.49
N LEU A 24 6.10 6.79 1.81
CA LEU A 24 4.94 6.15 2.41
C LEU A 24 4.42 5.01 1.52
N TYR A 25 4.20 5.27 0.24
CA TYR A 25 3.48 4.30 -0.58
C TYR A 25 4.35 3.16 -1.08
N PHE A 26 5.60 3.36 -1.50
CA PHE A 26 6.45 2.22 -1.90
C PHE A 26 7.97 2.42 -1.68
N GLY A 27 8.42 3.59 -1.22
CA GLY A 27 9.83 3.82 -0.85
C GLY A 27 10.20 3.29 0.55
N CYS A 28 9.23 3.05 1.42
CA CYS A 28 9.42 2.44 2.73
C CYS A 28 9.56 0.92 2.56
N PRO A 29 10.58 0.28 3.15
CA PRO A 29 10.76 -1.17 3.03
C PRO A 29 9.53 -1.98 3.45
N ASN A 30 8.82 -1.54 4.50
CA ASN A 30 7.66 -2.26 5.03
C ASN A 30 6.45 -2.19 4.09
N THR A 31 6.11 -1.01 3.55
CA THR A 31 4.99 -0.88 2.60
C THR A 31 5.35 -1.44 1.22
N SER A 32 6.61 -1.40 0.82
CA SER A 32 7.12 -2.07 -0.38
C SER A 32 6.95 -3.60 -0.30
N ILE A 33 7.24 -4.21 0.85
CA ILE A 33 7.03 -5.65 1.09
C ILE A 33 5.54 -6.03 0.97
N LEU A 34 4.64 -5.20 1.51
CA LEU A 34 3.19 -5.42 1.36
C LEU A 34 2.82 -5.51 -0.12
N TRP A 35 3.28 -4.56 -0.93
CA TRP A 35 2.95 -4.55 -2.35
C TRP A 35 3.56 -5.71 -3.13
N ASP A 36 4.83 -6.04 -2.89
CA ASP A 36 5.50 -7.19 -3.49
C ASP A 36 4.76 -8.51 -3.19
N ARG A 37 4.30 -8.70 -1.95
CA ARG A 37 3.53 -9.89 -1.56
C ARG A 37 2.19 -9.99 -2.29
N ILE A 38 1.46 -8.87 -2.41
CA ILE A 38 0.20 -8.85 -3.16
C ILE A 38 0.44 -9.11 -4.65
N LEU A 39 1.48 -8.54 -5.25
CA LEU A 39 1.85 -8.82 -6.64
C LEU A 39 2.18 -10.30 -6.85
N ARG A 40 2.97 -10.91 -5.96
CA ARG A 40 3.29 -12.35 -6.01
C ARG A 40 2.03 -13.21 -5.92
N TRP A 41 1.12 -12.86 -5.02
CA TRP A 41 -0.18 -13.53 -4.90
C TRP A 41 -1.02 -13.43 -6.19
N LEU A 42 -0.94 -12.30 -6.91
CA LEU A 42 -1.55 -12.10 -8.24
C LEU A 42 -0.78 -12.78 -9.39
N GLY A 43 0.31 -13.48 -9.10
CA GLY A 43 1.19 -14.08 -10.11
C GLY A 43 1.94 -13.04 -10.95
N VAL A 44 2.31 -11.91 -10.37
CA VAL A 44 3.12 -10.86 -10.98
C VAL A 44 4.45 -10.77 -10.25
N THR A 45 5.55 -10.98 -10.97
CA THR A 45 6.90 -10.81 -10.43
C THR A 45 7.58 -9.64 -11.13
N ARG A 46 7.88 -8.58 -10.37
CA ARG A 46 8.58 -7.39 -10.86
C ARG A 46 9.26 -6.67 -9.71
N LYS A 47 10.23 -5.83 -10.03
CA LYS A 47 10.78 -4.89 -9.05
C LYS A 47 9.76 -3.78 -8.76
N ILE A 48 9.53 -3.51 -7.48
CA ILE A 48 8.77 -2.35 -7.03
C ILE A 48 9.58 -1.08 -7.33
N GLY A 49 8.95 -0.12 -7.99
CA GLY A 49 9.54 1.17 -8.32
C GLY A 49 9.13 2.27 -7.34
N SER A 50 9.40 3.52 -7.73
CA SER A 50 8.85 4.70 -7.05
C SER A 50 7.32 4.75 -7.17
N TRP A 51 6.66 5.62 -6.41
CA TRP A 51 5.23 5.87 -6.58
C TRP A 51 4.86 6.16 -8.03
N GLN A 52 5.67 6.98 -8.72
CA GLN A 52 5.39 7.36 -10.10
C GLN A 52 5.52 6.17 -11.06
N ASP A 53 6.50 5.29 -10.85
CA ASP A 53 6.67 4.07 -11.64
C ASP A 53 5.47 3.13 -11.45
N GLU A 54 5.02 2.95 -10.20
CA GLU A 54 3.85 2.15 -9.87
C GLU A 54 2.57 2.72 -10.48
N LEU A 55 2.39 4.05 -10.45
CA LEU A 55 1.25 4.71 -11.07
C LEU A 55 1.22 4.53 -12.59
N VAL A 56 2.36 4.70 -13.26
CA VAL A 56 2.46 4.49 -14.71
C VAL A 56 2.15 3.03 -15.05
N TRP A 57 2.72 2.10 -14.28
CA TRP A 57 2.49 0.68 -14.46
C TRP A 57 1.01 0.32 -14.28
N ILE A 58 0.39 0.68 -13.15
CA ILE A 58 -1.01 0.32 -12.89
C ILE A 58 -1.96 0.99 -13.89
N SER A 59 -1.67 2.21 -14.33
CA SER A 59 -2.44 2.89 -15.37
C SER A 59 -2.38 2.16 -16.71
N SER A 60 -1.23 1.54 -17.03
CA SER A 60 -1.10 0.70 -18.22
C SER A 60 -1.89 -0.62 -18.09
N ILE A 61 -1.97 -1.18 -16.89
CA ILE A 61 -2.75 -2.39 -16.60
C ILE A 61 -4.25 -2.08 -16.68
N ALA A 62 -4.71 -1.00 -16.07
CA ALA A 62 -6.12 -0.61 -16.03
C ALA A 62 -6.74 -0.41 -17.43
N LYS A 63 -5.93 -0.06 -18.44
CA LYS A 63 -6.37 0.05 -19.85
C LYS A 63 -6.66 -1.31 -20.50
N ARG A 64 -6.15 -2.41 -19.93
CA ARG A 64 -6.38 -3.77 -20.44
C ARG A 64 -7.78 -4.20 -19.98
N LYS A 65 -8.72 -4.35 -20.92
CA LYS A 65 -10.13 -4.69 -20.62
C LYS A 65 -10.32 -6.19 -20.31
N ASN A 66 -9.62 -6.71 -19.31
CA ASN A 66 -9.74 -8.10 -18.88
C ASN A 66 -9.82 -8.25 -17.35
N GLY A 67 -10.32 -9.40 -16.88
CA GLY A 67 -10.54 -9.65 -15.45
C GLY A 67 -9.27 -9.52 -14.60
N LYS A 68 -8.14 -10.09 -15.07
CA LYS A 68 -6.85 -9.99 -14.35
C LYS A 68 -6.42 -8.53 -14.16
N ALA A 69 -6.63 -7.69 -15.16
CA ALA A 69 -6.32 -6.26 -15.08
C ALA A 69 -7.24 -5.52 -14.10
N GLY A 70 -8.53 -5.84 -14.08
CA GLY A 70 -9.48 -5.32 -13.08
C GLY A 70 -9.07 -5.69 -11.66
N ILE A 71 -8.79 -6.98 -11.43
CA ILE A 71 -8.33 -7.53 -10.15
C ILE A 71 -7.03 -6.86 -9.70
N THR A 72 -6.04 -6.71 -10.60
CA THR A 72 -4.76 -6.07 -10.27
C THR A 72 -4.94 -4.58 -9.92
N THR A 73 -5.81 -3.87 -10.64
CA THR A 73 -6.10 -2.45 -10.38
C THR A 73 -6.82 -2.27 -9.04
N ALA A 74 -7.78 -3.14 -8.72
CA ALA A 74 -8.47 -3.15 -7.44
C ALA A 74 -7.52 -3.46 -6.27
N ALA A 75 -6.62 -4.45 -6.45
CA ALA A 75 -5.60 -4.78 -5.46
C ALA A 75 -4.69 -3.58 -5.14
N PHE A 76 -4.24 -2.86 -6.18
CA PHE A 76 -3.43 -1.66 -5.99
C PHE A 76 -4.18 -0.59 -5.18
N ALA A 77 -5.43 -0.32 -5.52
CA ALA A 77 -6.26 0.63 -4.78
C ALA A 77 -6.46 0.21 -3.32
N MET A 78 -6.67 -1.08 -3.06
CA MET A 78 -6.78 -1.61 -1.70
C MET A 78 -5.47 -1.49 -0.91
N VAL A 79 -4.32 -1.76 -1.52
CA VAL A 79 -3.01 -1.59 -0.87
C VAL A 79 -2.78 -0.13 -0.47
N VAL A 80 -3.04 0.81 -1.38
CA VAL A 80 -2.96 2.25 -1.10
C VAL A 80 -3.88 2.64 0.06
N TYR A 81 -5.13 2.17 0.03
CA TYR A 81 -6.08 2.42 1.11
C TYR A 81 -5.61 1.85 2.46
N CYS A 82 -5.15 0.59 2.48
CA CYS A 82 -4.68 -0.04 3.71
C CYS A 82 -3.46 0.69 4.28
N ILE A 83 -2.49 1.07 3.45
CA ILE A 83 -1.33 1.86 3.89
C ILE A 83 -1.78 3.16 4.56
N TRP A 84 -2.68 3.91 3.92
CA TRP A 84 -3.23 5.14 4.49
C TRP A 84 -3.96 4.90 5.82
N ARG A 85 -4.80 3.86 5.86
CA ARG A 85 -5.58 3.49 7.06
C ARG A 85 -4.68 3.10 8.21
N GLU A 86 -3.69 2.24 7.98
CA GLU A 86 -2.76 1.80 9.02
C GLU A 86 -1.90 2.95 9.51
N ARG A 87 -1.42 3.81 8.62
CA ARG A 87 -0.65 5.02 8.99
C ARG A 87 -1.47 5.91 9.94
N ASN A 88 -2.74 6.16 9.61
CA ASN A 88 -3.61 6.94 10.48
C ASN A 88 -3.94 6.22 11.80
N SER A 89 -4.13 4.91 11.76
CA SER A 89 -4.37 4.10 12.96
C SER A 89 -3.18 4.19 13.92
N ILE A 90 -1.94 4.09 13.42
CA ILE A 90 -0.74 4.25 14.23
C ILE A 90 -0.67 5.65 14.87
N ILE A 91 -0.89 6.69 14.08
CA ILE A 91 -0.74 8.09 14.54
C ILE A 91 -1.83 8.47 15.55
N PHE A 92 -3.07 8.04 15.32
CA PHE A 92 -4.22 8.55 16.07
C PHE A 92 -4.82 7.56 17.07
N ASN A 93 -4.60 6.26 16.88
CA ASN A 93 -5.29 5.19 17.62
C ASN A 93 -4.33 4.17 18.25
N LYS A 94 -3.02 4.43 18.31
CA LYS A 94 -2.00 3.47 18.77
C LYS A 94 -2.05 2.14 18.01
N GLY A 95 -2.42 2.20 16.73
CA GLY A 95 -2.48 1.04 15.85
C GLY A 95 -1.12 0.35 15.70
N ILE A 96 -1.14 -0.90 15.28
CA ILE A 96 0.05 -1.71 15.02
C ILE A 96 -0.01 -2.17 13.57
N TYR A 97 1.06 -1.91 12.82
CA TYR A 97 1.18 -2.38 11.45
C TYR A 97 1.66 -3.83 11.42
N MET A 98 0.86 -4.72 10.85
CA MET A 98 1.18 -6.13 10.66
C MET A 98 0.95 -6.53 9.21
N VAL A 99 2.04 -6.59 8.44
CA VAL A 99 1.98 -6.87 7.00
C VAL A 99 1.24 -8.17 6.66
N ASP A 100 1.39 -9.20 7.49
CA ASP A 100 0.71 -10.50 7.29
C ASP A 100 -0.82 -10.38 7.42
N GLU A 101 -1.31 -9.61 8.38
CA GLU A 101 -2.75 -9.42 8.59
C GLU A 101 -3.38 -8.60 7.46
N ILE A 102 -2.68 -7.58 6.98
CA ILE A 102 -3.12 -6.76 5.85
C ILE A 102 -3.13 -7.59 4.55
N CYS A 103 -2.11 -8.43 4.34
CA CYS A 103 -2.10 -9.33 3.18
C CYS A 103 -3.30 -10.30 3.20
N LYS A 104 -3.63 -10.87 4.36
CA LYS A 104 -4.80 -11.75 4.53
C LYS A 104 -6.10 -11.01 4.28
N GLU A 105 -6.27 -9.81 4.85
CA GLU A 105 -7.42 -8.95 4.65
C GLU A 105 -7.66 -8.70 3.15
N ILE A 106 -6.62 -8.23 2.45
CA ILE A 106 -6.69 -7.95 1.01
C ILE A 106 -7.08 -9.21 0.24
N ALA A 107 -6.44 -10.36 0.51
CA ALA A 107 -6.74 -11.61 -0.17
C ALA A 107 -8.21 -12.05 0.05
N ILE A 108 -8.73 -11.92 1.27
CA ILE A 108 -10.12 -12.24 1.62
C ILE A 108 -11.09 -11.32 0.88
N HIS A 109 -10.88 -10.01 0.91
CA HIS A 109 -11.74 -9.06 0.20
C HIS A 109 -11.77 -9.31 -1.32
N MET A 110 -10.63 -9.66 -1.91
CA MET A 110 -10.55 -9.97 -3.33
C MET A 110 -11.20 -11.31 -3.70
N HIS A 111 -11.17 -12.31 -2.81
CA HIS A 111 -11.78 -13.61 -3.07
C HIS A 111 -13.30 -13.62 -2.87
N ILE A 112 -13.82 -12.76 -1.99
CA ILE A 112 -15.27 -12.65 -1.74
C ILE A 112 -15.99 -11.83 -2.82
N GLN A 113 -15.28 -10.90 -3.48
CA GLN A 113 -15.87 -9.98 -4.47
C GLN A 113 -15.51 -10.29 -5.94
N GLY A 114 -14.70 -11.33 -6.19
CA GLY A 114 -14.31 -11.77 -7.54
C GLY A 114 -15.02 -13.05 -7.95
#